data_AF-A0A6N7QX87-F1
#
_entry.id   AF-A0A6N7QX87-F1
#
_cell.length_a   1.000
_cell.length_b   1.000
_cell.length_c   1.000
_cell.angle_alpha   90.00
_cell.angle_beta   90.00
_cell.angle_gamma   90.00
#
_symmetry.space_group_name_H-M   'P 1'
#
loop_
_entity.id
_entity.type
_entity.pdbx_description
1 polymer ?
#
loop_
_entity_poly.entity_id
_entity_poly.type
_entity_poly.pdbx_seq_one_letter_code
_entity_poly.pdbx_strand_id
1 'polypeptide(L)'
;MAGEAIFEIGRRLKHVKENDLAHGEFGKWLADVEIDKYEASRYIKVYDEASKGKLVTSANLGLTALHLIATLPPEQREQTHTTAKGEEKKPEDMTVKELRQLKKALKAEKEARERAESQRDME
;
A
#
# COMPACT_ATOMS: atom_id res chain seq x y z
N MET A 1 -4.57 4.19 20.15
CA MET A 1 -3.70 4.45 18.99
C MET A 1 -4.31 3.77 17.78
N ALA A 2 -4.61 4.49 16.70
CA ALA A 2 -5.30 3.92 15.54
C ALA A 2 -4.38 3.02 14.68
N GLY A 3 -3.08 3.34 14.59
CA GLY A 3 -2.11 2.55 13.86
C GLY A 3 -1.90 1.12 14.39
N GLU A 4 -1.89 0.95 15.73
CA GLU A 4 -1.66 -0.35 16.38
C GLU A 4 -2.77 -1.37 16.06
N ALA A 5 -4.03 -0.92 16.05
CA ALA A 5 -5.16 -1.76 15.67
C ALA A 5 -5.06 -2.23 14.20
N ILE A 6 -4.60 -1.37 13.30
CA ILE A 6 -4.46 -1.71 11.87
C ILE A 6 -3.42 -2.83 11.68
N PHE A 7 -2.27 -2.73 12.35
CA PHE A 7 -1.23 -3.75 12.25
C PHE A 7 -1.66 -5.09 12.85
N GLU A 8 -2.33 -5.07 14.01
CA GLU A 8 -2.81 -6.31 14.65
C GLU A 8 -3.89 -7.01 13.81
N ILE A 9 -4.83 -6.26 13.20
CA ILE A 9 -5.81 -6.85 12.28
C ILE A 9 -5.10 -7.49 11.08
N GLY A 10 -4.15 -6.78 10.45
CA GLY A 10 -3.37 -7.31 9.33
C GLY A 10 -2.59 -8.57 9.69
N ARG A 11 -1.98 -8.61 10.89
CA ARG A 11 -1.28 -9.77 11.42
C ARG A 11 -2.19 -10.99 11.56
N ARG A 12 -3.35 -10.82 12.19
CA ARG A 12 -4.33 -11.91 12.39
C ARG A 12 -4.88 -12.44 11.07
N LEU A 13 -5.27 -11.55 10.17
CA LEU A 13 -5.76 -11.93 8.85
C LEU A 13 -4.71 -12.70 8.04
N LYS A 14 -3.44 -12.29 8.11
CA LYS A 14 -2.34 -13.00 7.46
C LYS A 14 -2.13 -14.38 8.07
N HIS A 15 -2.15 -14.48 9.40
CA HIS A 15 -1.98 -15.75 10.10
C HIS A 15 -3.04 -16.77 9.70
N VAL A 16 -4.32 -16.39 9.77
CA VAL A 16 -5.45 -17.26 9.38
C VAL A 16 -5.30 -17.72 7.92
N LYS A 17 -4.97 -16.79 7.03
CA LYS A 17 -4.78 -17.08 5.60
C LYS A 17 -3.67 -18.10 5.33
N GLU A 18 -2.58 -18.03 6.08
CA GLU A 18 -1.36 -18.83 5.83
C GLU A 18 -1.32 -20.15 6.63
N ASN A 19 -2.01 -20.23 7.77
CA ASN A 19 -1.86 -21.34 8.72
C ASN A 19 -3.16 -22.11 8.99
N ASP A 20 -4.31 -21.43 9.00
CA ASP A 20 -5.56 -22.03 9.51
C ASP A 20 -6.50 -22.52 8.41
N LEU A 21 -6.26 -22.14 7.15
CA LEU A 21 -7.18 -22.39 6.04
C LEU A 21 -6.51 -23.09 4.86
N ALA A 22 -7.25 -24.02 4.25
CA ALA A 22 -6.85 -24.63 2.99
C ALA A 22 -6.85 -23.60 1.83
N HIS A 23 -6.08 -23.90 0.78
CA HIS A 23 -6.01 -23.04 -0.39
C HIS A 23 -7.40 -22.81 -1.01
N GLY A 24 -7.79 -21.54 -1.16
CA GLY A 24 -9.10 -21.14 -1.70
C GLY A 24 -10.18 -20.87 -0.65
N GLU A 25 -10.01 -21.30 0.60
CA GLU A 25 -11.05 -21.13 1.64
C GLU A 25 -11.06 -19.74 2.28
N PHE A 26 -9.96 -18.98 2.18
CA PHE A 26 -9.84 -17.65 2.78
C PHE A 26 -10.96 -16.69 2.36
N GLY A 27 -11.41 -16.76 1.10
CA GLY A 27 -12.51 -15.90 0.63
C GLY A 27 -13.86 -16.21 1.29
N LYS A 28 -14.13 -17.48 1.58
CA LYS A 28 -15.36 -17.91 2.26
C LYS A 28 -15.32 -17.50 3.73
N TRP A 29 -14.19 -17.78 4.39
CA TRP A 29 -13.99 -17.38 5.78
C TRP A 29 -14.16 -15.88 5.99
N LEU A 30 -13.63 -15.04 5.09
CA LEU A 30 -13.85 -13.60 5.13
C LEU A 30 -15.33 -13.20 5.07
N ALA A 31 -16.14 -13.91 4.27
CA ALA A 31 -17.58 -13.67 4.21
C ALA A 31 -18.27 -14.07 5.52
N ASP A 32 -17.84 -15.17 6.16
CA ASP A 32 -18.41 -15.64 7.44
C ASP A 32 -18.12 -14.67 8.59
N VAL A 33 -16.97 -13.99 8.56
CA VAL A 33 -16.61 -12.96 9.54
C VAL A 33 -16.97 -11.54 9.10
N GLU A 34 -17.75 -11.41 8.01
CA GLU A 34 -18.26 -10.14 7.46
C GLU A 34 -17.16 -9.10 7.11
N ILE A 35 -15.99 -9.56 6.67
CA ILE A 35 -14.88 -8.69 6.25
C ILE A 35 -14.80 -8.66 4.73
N ASP A 36 -14.80 -7.45 4.16
CA ASP A 36 -14.60 -7.27 2.73
C ASP A 36 -13.20 -7.76 2.28
N LYS A 37 -13.15 -8.46 1.15
CA LYS A 37 -11.92 -9.03 0.59
C LYS A 37 -10.88 -7.96 0.26
N TYR A 38 -11.30 -6.80 -0.24
CA TYR A 38 -10.37 -5.72 -0.54
C TYR A 38 -9.84 -5.10 0.74
N GLU A 39 -10.68 -4.90 1.75
CA GLU A 39 -10.28 -4.38 3.05
C GLU A 39 -9.29 -5.32 3.75
N ALA A 40 -9.59 -6.62 3.81
CA ALA A 40 -8.68 -7.64 4.34
C ALA A 40 -7.31 -7.62 3.65
N SER A 41 -7.31 -7.50 2.32
CA SER A 41 -6.09 -7.42 1.52
C SER A 41 -5.27 -6.16 1.84
N ARG A 42 -5.91 -5.02 2.12
CA ARG A 42 -5.22 -3.78 2.52
C ARG A 42 -4.56 -3.95 3.89
N TYR A 43 -5.29 -4.50 4.87
CA TYR A 43 -4.75 -4.77 6.20
C TYR A 43 -3.51 -5.68 6.14
N ILE A 44 -3.62 -6.80 5.43
CA ILE A 44 -2.50 -7.74 5.25
C ILE A 44 -1.32 -7.05 4.58
N LYS A 45 -1.55 -6.28 3.51
CA LYS A 45 -0.47 -5.59 2.78
C LYS A 45 0.25 -4.57 3.65
N VAL A 46 -0.49 -3.79 4.43
CA VAL A 46 0.09 -2.81 5.37
C VAL A 46 0.94 -3.52 6.41
N TYR A 47 0.42 -4.58 7.03
CA TYR A 47 1.18 -5.39 7.99
C TYR A 47 2.44 -6.01 7.37
N ASP A 48 2.32 -6.61 6.18
CA ASP A 48 3.43 -7.30 5.53
C ASP A 48 4.59 -6.36 5.20
N GLU A 49 4.30 -5.15 4.69
CA GLU A 49 5.32 -4.14 4.41
C GLU A 49 5.91 -3.52 5.69
N ALA A 50 5.09 -3.32 6.73
CA ALA A 50 5.56 -2.82 8.02
C ALA A 50 6.47 -3.84 8.74
N SER A 51 6.12 -5.12 8.70
CA SER A 51 6.91 -6.21 9.28
C SER A 51 8.30 -6.36 8.64
N LYS A 52 8.47 -5.86 7.41
CA LYS A 52 9.76 -5.81 6.70
C LYS A 52 10.60 -4.57 7.06
N GLY A 53 10.11 -3.69 7.94
CA GLY A 53 10.74 -2.42 8.28
C GLY A 53 10.65 -1.36 7.17
N LYS A 54 9.76 -1.54 6.19
CA LYS A 54 9.70 -0.71 4.97
C LYS A 54 8.54 0.29 4.95
N LEU A 55 7.82 0.43 6.06
CA LEU A 55 6.59 1.22 6.11
C LEU A 55 6.62 2.11 7.34
N VAL A 56 6.21 3.35 7.13
CA VAL A 56 6.13 4.41 8.12
C VAL A 56 5.34 3.93 9.34
N THR A 57 5.95 4.02 10.52
CA THR A 57 5.39 3.59 11.81
C THR A 57 4.50 4.66 12.46
N SER A 58 4.13 5.71 11.72
CA SER A 58 3.33 6.81 12.28
C SER A 58 1.96 6.31 12.72
N ALA A 59 1.71 6.36 14.03
CA ALA A 59 0.50 5.87 14.68
C ALA A 59 -0.79 6.62 14.30
N ASN A 60 -0.66 7.71 13.54
CA ASN A 60 -1.74 8.63 13.18
C ASN A 60 -2.29 8.43 11.76
N LEU A 61 -1.69 7.55 10.95
CA LEU A 61 -2.16 7.28 9.59
C LEU A 61 -3.30 6.26 9.58
N GLY A 62 -4.39 6.58 8.89
CA GLY A 62 -5.48 5.64 8.64
C GLY A 62 -5.12 4.58 7.60
N LEU A 63 -5.86 3.47 7.58
CA LEU A 63 -5.63 2.31 6.69
C LEU A 63 -5.45 2.69 5.22
N THR A 64 -6.26 3.63 4.72
CA THR A 64 -6.17 4.03 3.30
C THR A 64 -4.85 4.72 2.98
N ALA A 65 -4.35 5.61 3.85
CA ALA A 65 -3.07 6.28 3.64
C ALA A 65 -1.92 5.28 3.74
N LEU A 66 -1.93 4.45 4.78
CA LEU A 66 -0.94 3.38 4.97
C LEU A 66 -0.90 2.43 3.78
N HIS A 67 -2.05 2.00 3.26
CA HIS A 67 -2.11 1.13 2.10
C HIS A 67 -1.55 1.80 0.84
N LEU A 68 -1.85 3.09 0.62
CA LEU A 68 -1.30 3.81 -0.52
C LEU A 68 0.24 3.86 -0.43
N ILE A 69 0.78 4.23 0.73
CA ILE A 69 2.24 4.27 0.97
C ILE A 69 2.86 2.88 0.81
N ALA A 70 2.22 1.83 1.36
CA ALA A 70 2.65 0.42 1.24
C ALA A 70 2.78 -0.07 -0.20
N THR A 71 2.06 0.57 -1.12
CA THR A 71 2.07 0.21 -2.55
C THR A 71 2.99 1.08 -3.40
N LEU A 72 3.61 2.11 -2.82
CA LEU A 72 4.67 2.86 -3.49
C LEU A 72 5.97 2.04 -3.52
N PRO A 73 6.85 2.24 -4.52
CA PRO A 73 8.21 1.72 -4.48
C PRO A 73 8.93 2.17 -3.20
N PRO A 74 9.75 1.33 -2.55
CA PRO A 74 10.41 1.67 -1.29
C PRO A 74 11.17 3.00 -1.33
N GLU A 75 11.84 3.29 -2.45
CA GLU A 75 12.63 4.51 -2.67
C GLU A 75 11.74 5.75 -2.63
N GLN A 76 10.52 5.62 -3.13
CA GLN A 76 9.54 6.70 -3.25
C GLN A 76 8.82 7.01 -1.93
N ARG A 77 8.91 6.12 -0.93
CA ARG A 77 8.23 6.28 0.38
C ARG A 77 8.91 7.29 1.28
N GLU A 78 10.23 7.40 1.18
CA GLU A 78 11.07 8.29 2.01
C GLU A 78 11.46 9.58 1.28
N GLN A 79 11.32 9.59 -0.05
CA GLN A 79 11.64 10.74 -0.89
C GLN A 79 10.61 11.86 -0.75
N THR A 80 11.08 13.10 -0.75
CA THR A 80 10.23 14.29 -0.82
C THR A 80 9.68 14.46 -2.23
N HIS A 81 8.39 14.76 -2.31
CA HIS A 81 7.65 14.94 -3.56
C HIS A 81 6.96 16.30 -3.61
N THR A 82 6.97 16.92 -4.78
CA THR A 82 6.18 18.13 -5.03
C THR A 82 4.72 17.73 -5.24
N THR A 83 3.85 18.18 -4.36
CA THR A 83 2.40 18.00 -4.49
C THR A 83 1.84 18.85 -5.63
N ALA A 84 0.59 18.58 -6.04
CA ALA A 84 -0.11 19.41 -7.03
C ALA A 84 -0.29 20.89 -6.61
N LYS A 85 -0.06 21.21 -5.33
CA LYS A 85 -0.10 22.58 -4.79
C LYS A 85 1.28 23.26 -4.79
N GLY A 86 2.33 22.57 -5.22
CA GLY A 86 3.71 23.06 -5.16
C GLY A 86 4.39 22.87 -3.80
N GLU A 87 3.73 22.24 -2.83
CA GLU A 87 4.32 21.95 -1.51
C GLU A 87 5.21 20.71 -1.59
N GLU A 88 6.39 20.77 -1.01
CA GLU A 88 7.28 19.62 -0.85
C GLU A 88 6.90 18.82 0.40
N LYS A 89 6.47 17.57 0.21
CA LYS A 89 6.05 16.68 1.30
C LYS A 89 6.59 15.28 1.09
N LYS A 90 6.89 14.60 2.19
CA LYS A 90 7.04 13.14 2.17
C LYS A 90 5.67 12.47 2.08
N PRO A 91 5.58 11.24 1.54
CA PRO A 91 4.34 10.47 1.51
C PRO A 91 3.65 10.32 2.87
N GLU A 92 4.40 10.28 3.97
CA GLU A 92 3.84 10.24 5.34
C GLU A 92 3.06 11.49 5.75
N ASP A 93 3.43 12.65 5.20
CA ASP A 93 2.80 13.95 5.46
C ASP A 93 1.71 14.30 4.45
N MET A 94 1.52 13.44 3.44
CA MET A 94 0.53 13.65 2.39
C MET A 94 -0.87 13.23 2.81
N THR A 95 -1.84 14.00 2.35
CA THR A 95 -3.24 13.59 2.35
C THR A 95 -3.47 12.40 1.40
N VAL A 96 -4.54 11.65 1.64
CA VAL A 96 -4.94 10.54 0.76
C VAL A 96 -5.10 10.98 -0.71
N LYS A 97 -5.56 12.22 -0.95
CA LYS A 97 -5.72 12.76 -2.30
C LYS A 97 -4.36 12.98 -2.98
N GLU A 98 -3.39 13.56 -2.26
CA GLU A 98 -2.03 13.77 -2.75
C GLU A 98 -1.34 12.42 -3.02
N LEU A 99 -1.46 11.44 -2.12
CA LEU A 99 -0.93 10.08 -2.32
C LEU A 99 -1.49 9.39 -3.58
N ARG A 100 -2.79 9.55 -3.86
CA ARG A 100 -3.40 9.03 -5.09
C ARG A 100 -2.85 9.71 -6.34
N GLN A 101 -2.62 11.02 -6.28
CA GLN A 101 -2.04 11.78 -7.39
C GLN A 101 -0.58 11.37 -7.64
N LEU A 102 0.23 11.28 -6.58
CA LEU A 102 1.61 10.82 -6.64
C LEU A 102 1.69 9.43 -7.28
N LYS A 103 0.89 8.47 -6.79
CA LYS A 103 0.85 7.11 -7.35
C LYS A 103 0.46 7.10 -8.83
N LYS A 104 -0.49 7.97 -9.23
CA LYS A 104 -0.89 8.10 -10.64
C LYS A 104 0.24 8.67 -11.50
N ALA A 105 0.95 9.68 -11.02
CA ALA A 105 2.09 10.28 -11.70
C ALA A 105 3.23 9.27 -11.92
N LEU A 106 3.65 8.58 -10.85
CA LEU A 106 4.70 7.57 -10.91
C LEU A 106 4.34 6.41 -11.86
N LYS A 107 3.06 6.00 -11.88
CA LYS A 107 2.60 4.97 -12.81
C LYS A 107 2.70 5.44 -14.26
N ALA A 108 2.25 6.65 -14.56
CA ALA A 108 2.30 7.21 -15.90
C ALA A 108 3.75 7.39 -16.39
N GLU A 109 4.65 7.82 -15.51
CA GLU A 109 6.08 7.95 -15.81
C GLU A 109 6.71 6.59 -16.13
N LYS A 110 6.43 5.56 -15.31
CA LYS A 110 6.91 4.19 -15.54
C LYS A 110 6.43 3.65 -16.89
N GLU A 111 5.14 3.78 -17.19
CA GLU A 111 4.55 3.32 -18.45
C GLU A 111 5.13 4.07 -19.66
N ALA A 112 5.38 5.37 -19.54
CA ALA A 112 6.02 6.16 -20.61
C ALA A 112 7.46 5.71 -20.85
N ARG A 113 8.22 5.45 -19.78
CA ARG A 113 9.59 4.95 -19.85
C ARG A 113 9.66 3.55 -20.48
N GLU A 114 8.80 2.63 -20.05
CA GLU A 114 8.73 1.27 -20.63
C GLU A 114 8.38 1.31 -22.12
N ARG A 115 7.47 2.19 -22.54
CA ARG A 115 7.15 2.37 -23.96
C ARG A 115 8.35 2.90 -24.75
N ALA A 116 9.06 3.89 -24.22
CA ALA A 116 10.24 4.45 -24.86
C ALA A 116 11.37 3.42 -24.98
N GLU A 117 11.61 2.61 -23.95
CA GLU A 117 12.59 1.52 -23.96
C GLU A 117 12.20 0.44 -25.00
N SER A 118 10.94 0.01 -25.02
CA SER A 118 10.46 -0.98 -26.00
C SER A 118 10.55 -0.53 -27.46
N GLN A 119 10.45 0.78 -27.72
CA GLN A 119 10.61 1.34 -29.06
C GLN A 119 12.07 1.39 -29.48
N ARG A 120 13.01 1.61 -28.55
CA ARG A 120 14.46 1.63 -28.81
C ARG A 120 15.03 0.23 -29.03
N ASP A 121 14.44 -0.79 -28.43
CA ASP A 121 14.87 -2.19 -28.60
C ASP A 121 14.33 -2.84 -29.89
N MET A 122 13.35 -2.22 -30.57
CA MET A 122 12.80 -2.67 -31.86
C MET A 122 13.45 -2.00 -33.08
N GLU A 123 14.34 -1.02 -32.87
CA GLU A 123 15.04 -0.25 -33.91
C GLU A 123 16.48 -0.73 -34.08
#